data_AF-A0A7Y2ATC2-F1
#
_entry.id   AF-A0A7Y2ATC2-F1
#
_cell.length_a   1.000
_cell.length_b   1.000
_cell.length_c   1.000
_cell.angle_alpha   90.00
_cell.angle_beta   90.00
_cell.angle_gamma   90.00
#
_symmetry.space_group_name_H-M   'P 1'
#
loop_
_entity.id
_entity.type
_entity.pdbx_description
1 polymer ?
#
loop_
_entity_poly.entity_id
_entity_poly.type
_entity_poly.pdbx_seq_one_letter_code
_entity_poly.pdbx_strand_id
1 'polypeptide(L)'
;SIKLKNNFLVYNNNLLSNKYEETRRMIEELRGKSSTLAETEALLRRKNEELSRELKIKSYLKLDNSEGSGFRLRSGKPIKTNKASTIEKLRGCVTIKSDPSVTLQEKVIYFQFLGPTMGIIEDNANIISVNGNIYSKRVTLIYRGEEMSVCDFITVPEGSLEPGTYTLNIFEEEKLLSTAEFQLK
;
A
#
# COMPACT_ATOMS: atom_id res chain seq x y z
N SER A 1 -41.20 6.69 -66.31
CA SER A 1 -40.38 5.88 -67.25
C SER A 1 -39.67 4.77 -66.51
N ILE A 2 -39.66 3.54 -67.04
CA ILE A 2 -39.00 2.35 -66.46
C ILE A 2 -37.50 2.59 -66.21
N LYS A 3 -36.85 3.40 -67.05
CA LYS A 3 -35.43 3.80 -66.89
C LYS A 3 -35.13 4.46 -65.54
N LEU A 4 -36.01 5.34 -65.05
CA LEU A 4 -35.83 6.04 -63.77
C LEU A 4 -35.89 5.08 -62.57
N LYS A 5 -36.84 4.13 -62.58
CA LYS A 5 -36.93 3.10 -61.56
C LYS A 5 -35.71 2.18 -61.57
N ASN A 6 -35.23 1.80 -62.75
CA ASN A 6 -34.04 0.95 -62.86
C ASN A 6 -32.79 1.67 -62.32
N ASN A 7 -32.59 2.95 -62.67
CA ASN A 7 -31.48 3.74 -62.14
C ASN A 7 -31.54 3.90 -60.61
N PHE A 8 -32.72 4.10 -60.04
CA PHE A 8 -32.90 4.19 -58.59
C PHE A 8 -32.60 2.86 -57.87
N LEU A 9 -33.01 1.73 -58.45
CA LEU A 9 -32.69 0.40 -57.92
C LEU A 9 -31.19 0.11 -57.96
N VAL A 10 -30.52 0.47 -59.06
CA VAL A 10 -29.06 0.34 -59.19
C VAL A 10 -28.33 1.19 -58.14
N TYR A 11 -28.80 2.42 -57.91
CA TYR A 11 -28.23 3.28 -56.87
C TYR A 11 -28.39 2.71 -55.46
N ASN A 12 -29.60 2.25 -55.11
CA ASN A 12 -29.85 1.64 -53.79
C ASN A 12 -29.06 0.36 -53.57
N ASN A 13 -28.96 -0.50 -54.59
CA ASN A 13 -28.15 -1.72 -54.50
C ASN A 13 -26.67 -1.40 -54.28
N ASN A 14 -26.13 -0.38 -54.94
CA ASN A 14 -24.76 0.08 -54.70
C ASN A 14 -24.58 0.61 -53.28
N LEU A 15 -25.51 1.43 -52.78
CA LEU A 15 -25.46 1.96 -51.41
C LEU A 15 -25.55 0.85 -50.35
N LEU A 16 -26.42 -0.13 -50.57
CA LEU A 16 -26.54 -1.31 -49.70
C LEU A 16 -25.26 -2.15 -49.71
N SER A 17 -24.65 -2.36 -50.88
CA SER A 17 -23.39 -3.09 -51.01
C SER A 17 -22.26 -2.39 -50.26
N ASN A 18 -22.14 -1.07 -50.41
CA ASN A 18 -21.13 -0.28 -49.70
C ASN A 18 -21.31 -0.34 -48.18
N LYS A 19 -22.55 -0.15 -47.69
CA LYS A 19 -22.85 -0.28 -46.25
C LYS A 19 -22.57 -1.69 -45.72
N TYR A 20 -22.85 -2.72 -46.52
CA TYR A 20 -22.56 -4.10 -46.15
C TYR A 20 -21.06 -4.35 -46.01
N GLU A 21 -20.24 -3.84 -46.95
CA GLU A 21 -18.78 -3.94 -46.84
C GLU A 21 -18.20 -3.17 -45.66
N GLU A 22 -18.70 -1.96 -45.39
CA GLU A 22 -18.31 -1.18 -44.20
C GLU A 22 -18.64 -1.93 -42.90
N THR A 23 -19.86 -2.46 -42.80
CA THR A 23 -20.30 -3.23 -41.63
C THR A 23 -19.43 -4.47 -41.44
N ARG A 24 -19.10 -5.16 -42.54
CA ARG A 24 -18.23 -6.35 -42.51
C ARG A 24 -16.82 -6.01 -42.03
N ARG A 25 -16.24 -4.90 -42.49
CA ARG A 25 -14.93 -4.42 -42.00
C ARG A 25 -14.98 -4.10 -40.50
N MET A 26 -16.03 -3.43 -40.05
CA MET A 26 -16.19 -3.07 -38.63
C MET A 26 -16.34 -4.31 -37.74
N ILE A 27 -17.05 -5.34 -38.20
CA ILE A 27 -17.16 -6.62 -37.46
C ILE A 27 -15.79 -7.30 -37.34
N GLU A 28 -15.00 -7.33 -38.40
CA GLU A 28 -13.66 -7.94 -38.36
C GLU A 28 -12.70 -7.15 -37.45
N GLU A 29 -12.76 -5.82 -37.46
CA GLU A 29 -11.98 -4.99 -36.54
C GLU A 29 -12.38 -5.22 -35.08
N LEU A 30 -13.69 -5.28 -34.79
CA LEU A 30 -14.20 -5.55 -33.44
C LEU A 30 -13.81 -6.94 -32.96
N ARG A 31 -13.84 -7.96 -33.83
CA ARG A 31 -13.36 -9.30 -33.50
C ARG A 31 -11.88 -9.31 -33.16
N GLY A 32 -11.06 -8.61 -33.95
CA GLY A 32 -9.63 -8.45 -33.68
C GLY A 32 -9.38 -7.82 -32.30
N LYS A 33 -10.05 -6.69 -32.01
CA LYS A 33 -9.96 -6.02 -30.70
C LYS A 33 -10.47 -6.89 -29.55
N SER A 34 -11.53 -7.67 -29.76
CA SER A 34 -12.06 -8.59 -28.73
C SER A 34 -11.08 -9.73 -28.44
N SER A 35 -10.39 -10.26 -29.46
CA SER A 35 -9.38 -11.31 -29.27
C SER A 35 -8.19 -10.80 -28.47
N THR A 36 -7.65 -9.62 -28.84
CA THR A 36 -6.52 -9.02 -28.11
C THR A 36 -6.91 -8.64 -26.68
N LEU A 37 -8.13 -8.17 -26.47
CA LEU A 37 -8.65 -7.89 -25.12
C LEU A 37 -8.76 -9.17 -24.28
N ALA A 38 -9.25 -10.27 -24.86
CA ALA A 38 -9.34 -11.55 -24.16
C ALA A 38 -7.95 -12.10 -23.79
N GLU A 39 -6.98 -11.98 -24.69
CA GLU A 39 -5.59 -12.39 -24.43
C GLU A 39 -4.94 -11.56 -23.31
N THR A 40 -5.13 -10.24 -23.34
CA THR A 40 -4.62 -9.34 -22.29
C THR A 40 -5.29 -9.57 -20.94
N GLU A 41 -6.61 -9.80 -20.90
CA GLU A 41 -7.32 -10.16 -19.68
C GLU A 41 -6.81 -11.48 -19.11
N ALA A 42 -6.63 -12.51 -19.95
CA ALA A 42 -6.10 -13.80 -19.53
C ALA A 42 -4.67 -13.68 -18.97
N LEU A 43 -3.81 -12.88 -19.61
CA LEU A 43 -2.45 -12.61 -19.11
C LEU A 43 -2.48 -11.90 -17.75
N LEU A 44 -3.33 -10.88 -17.59
CA LEU A 44 -3.48 -10.15 -16.33
C LEU A 44 -4.00 -11.05 -15.21
N ARG A 45 -4.99 -11.91 -15.49
CA ARG A 45 -5.49 -12.90 -14.52
C ARG A 45 -4.37 -13.85 -14.07
N ARG A 46 -3.59 -14.39 -15.00
CA ARG A 46 -2.46 -15.28 -14.68
C ARG A 46 -1.41 -14.57 -13.81
N LYS A 47 -1.05 -13.33 -14.15
CA LYS A 47 -0.13 -12.53 -13.32
C LYS A 47 -0.68 -12.28 -11.92
N ASN A 48 -1.96 -11.95 -11.80
CA ASN A 48 -2.60 -11.78 -10.48
C ASN A 48 -2.60 -13.08 -9.67
N GLU A 49 -2.85 -14.23 -10.30
CA GLU A 49 -2.79 -15.54 -9.64
C GLU A 49 -1.37 -15.93 -9.20
N GLU A 50 -0.36 -15.59 -9.99
CA GLU A 50 1.06 -15.78 -9.65
C GLU A 50 1.47 -14.90 -8.47
N LEU A 51 1.20 -13.60 -8.53
CA LEU A 51 1.45 -12.66 -7.43
C LEU A 51 0.71 -13.08 -6.14
N SER A 52 -0.55 -13.53 -6.27
CA SER A 52 -1.32 -14.04 -5.12
C SER A 52 -0.72 -15.30 -4.51
N ARG A 53 -0.09 -16.17 -5.33
CA ARG A 53 0.62 -17.35 -4.84
C ARG A 53 1.93 -16.97 -4.14
N GLU A 54 2.70 -16.04 -4.69
CA GLU A 54 3.91 -15.53 -4.04
C GLU A 54 3.59 -14.90 -2.67
N LEU A 55 2.53 -14.10 -2.59
CA LEU A 55 2.04 -13.52 -1.32
C LEU A 55 1.59 -14.58 -0.31
N LYS A 56 1.07 -15.72 -0.76
CA LYS A 56 0.74 -16.86 0.12
C LYS A 56 1.99 -17.58 0.65
N ILE A 57 3.08 -17.60 -0.12
CA ILE A 57 4.34 -18.24 0.26
C ILE A 57 5.14 -17.35 1.21
N LYS A 58 5.03 -16.03 1.07
CA LYS A 58 5.72 -15.06 1.92
C LYS A 58 5.09 -15.01 3.31
N SER A 59 5.76 -15.64 4.29
CA SER A 59 5.36 -15.57 5.69
C SER A 59 5.71 -14.18 6.26
N TYR A 60 4.66 -13.37 6.45
CA TYR A 60 4.75 -12.11 7.15
C TYR A 60 4.85 -12.33 8.66
N LEU A 61 5.53 -11.42 9.35
CA LEU A 61 5.60 -11.42 10.80
C LEU A 61 4.21 -11.31 11.41
N LYS A 62 3.95 -12.13 12.45
CA LYS A 62 2.75 -12.02 13.26
C LYS A 62 3.06 -11.13 14.45
N LEU A 63 2.35 -10.01 14.54
CA LEU A 63 2.58 -8.99 15.57
C LEU A 63 1.51 -9.06 16.66
N ASP A 64 1.88 -8.67 17.87
CA ASP A 64 1.00 -8.49 19.02
C ASP A 64 1.48 -7.32 19.88
N ASN A 65 0.63 -6.85 20.80
CA ASN A 65 0.97 -5.84 21.81
C ASN A 65 1.64 -4.58 21.23
N SER A 66 1.15 -4.08 20.10
CA SER A 66 1.64 -2.83 19.52
C SER A 66 1.26 -1.64 20.41
N GLU A 67 2.22 -0.78 20.74
CA GLU A 67 2.02 0.41 21.58
C GLU A 67 2.80 1.60 21.02
N GLY A 68 2.11 2.74 20.85
CA GLY A 68 2.73 4.04 20.65
C GLY A 68 2.77 4.85 21.94
N SER A 69 3.83 5.63 22.17
CA SER A 69 3.95 6.44 23.39
C SER A 69 4.88 7.64 23.22
N GLY A 70 4.54 8.74 23.89
CA GLY A 70 5.36 9.95 23.96
C GLY A 70 6.36 9.95 25.11
N PHE A 71 7.52 10.54 24.85
CA PHE A 71 8.61 10.69 25.81
C PHE A 71 9.21 12.10 25.73
N ARG A 72 9.43 12.70 26.90
CA ARG A 72 10.25 13.91 27.06
C ARG A 72 11.63 13.52 27.54
N LEU A 73 12.65 14.33 27.27
CA LEU A 73 13.98 14.11 27.82
C LEU A 73 14.13 14.88 29.14
N ARG A 74 14.69 14.23 30.14
CA ARG A 74 15.13 14.88 31.38
C ARG A 74 16.56 14.46 31.65
N SER A 75 17.50 15.39 31.54
CA SER A 75 18.93 15.10 31.67
C SER A 75 19.37 13.96 30.74
N GLY A 76 18.87 13.97 29.50
CA GLY A 76 19.13 12.94 28.49
C GLY A 76 18.36 11.63 28.64
N LYS A 77 17.63 11.42 29.75
CA LYS A 77 16.84 10.20 29.98
C LYS A 77 15.41 10.38 29.46
N PRO A 78 14.89 9.45 28.62
CA PRO A 78 13.50 9.50 28.17
C PRO A 78 12.54 9.13 29.31
N ILE A 79 11.57 10.00 29.57
CA ILE A 79 10.51 9.81 30.55
C ILE A 79 9.17 9.83 29.83
N LYS A 80 8.36 8.77 30.03
CA LYS A 80 7.03 8.66 29.42
C LYS A 80 6.16 9.83 29.86
N THR A 81 5.51 10.49 28.90
CA THR A 81 4.56 11.59 29.13
C THR A 81 3.51 11.56 28.03
N ASN A 82 2.32 12.08 28.31
CA ASN A 82 1.32 12.34 27.30
C ASN A 82 1.21 13.82 26.96
N LYS A 83 1.94 14.72 27.63
CA LYS A 83 1.88 16.16 27.34
C LYS A 83 2.55 16.48 26.01
N ALA A 84 1.76 16.74 24.97
CA ALA A 84 2.15 16.94 23.58
C ALA A 84 3.30 17.96 23.46
N SER A 85 3.15 19.10 24.13
CA SER A 85 4.09 20.22 24.04
C SER A 85 5.49 19.93 24.61
N THR A 86 5.70 18.81 25.31
CA THR A 86 6.97 18.45 25.96
C THR A 86 7.63 17.23 25.35
N ILE A 87 6.99 16.60 24.36
CA ILE A 87 7.50 15.38 23.76
C ILE A 87 8.61 15.72 22.78
N GLU A 88 9.71 15.02 22.92
CA GLU A 88 10.88 15.08 22.02
C GLU A 88 11.09 13.74 21.30
N LYS A 89 10.51 12.65 21.83
CA LYS A 89 10.59 11.32 21.22
C LYS A 89 9.25 10.61 21.23
N LEU A 90 8.87 10.03 20.09
CA LEU A 90 7.78 9.06 20.00
C LEU A 90 8.38 7.67 19.91
N ARG A 91 7.91 6.74 20.74
CA ARG A 91 8.34 5.34 20.75
C ARG A 91 7.24 4.45 20.20
N GLY A 92 7.61 3.57 19.29
CA GLY A 92 6.77 2.46 18.83
C GLY A 92 7.33 1.18 19.39
N CYS A 93 6.49 0.37 20.01
CA CYS A 93 6.83 -0.95 20.51
C CYS A 93 5.90 -1.99 19.91
N VAL A 94 6.40 -3.19 19.66
CA VAL A 94 5.61 -4.33 19.20
C VAL A 94 6.27 -5.64 19.60
N THR A 95 5.44 -6.66 19.84
CA THR A 95 5.89 -8.03 20.06
C THR A 95 5.73 -8.82 18.76
N ILE A 96 6.80 -9.41 18.28
CA ILE A 96 6.79 -10.37 17.17
C ILE A 96 6.56 -11.75 17.79
N LYS A 97 5.47 -12.43 17.42
CA LYS A 97 5.15 -13.79 17.92
C LYS A 97 6.19 -14.80 17.46
N SER A 98 6.29 -15.92 18.15
CA SER A 98 7.11 -17.05 17.71
C SER A 98 6.56 -17.72 16.43
N ASP A 99 7.48 -18.22 15.62
CA ASP A 99 7.22 -19.00 14.41
C ASP A 99 8.32 -20.07 14.28
N PRO A 100 8.04 -21.32 14.68
CA PRO A 100 9.03 -22.40 14.67
C PRO A 100 9.46 -22.81 13.25
N SER A 101 8.81 -22.33 12.20
CA SER A 101 9.23 -22.57 10.82
C SER A 101 10.43 -21.70 10.39
N VAL A 102 10.79 -20.70 11.20
CA VAL A 102 11.86 -19.75 10.91
C VAL A 102 13.09 -20.04 11.78
N THR A 103 14.24 -20.29 11.15
CA THR A 103 15.50 -20.54 11.88
C THR A 103 16.27 -19.25 12.16
N LEU A 104 16.54 -18.47 11.11
CA LEU A 104 17.21 -17.17 11.21
C LEU A 104 16.93 -16.38 9.94
N GLN A 105 16.29 -15.23 10.08
CA GLN A 105 15.94 -14.36 8.96
C GLN A 105 16.15 -12.90 9.33
N GLU A 106 16.79 -12.14 8.44
CA GLU A 106 16.80 -10.69 8.53
C GLU A 106 15.44 -10.17 8.07
N LYS A 107 14.81 -9.37 8.93
CA LYS A 107 13.49 -8.78 8.69
C LYS A 107 13.58 -7.27 8.86
N VAL A 108 12.72 -6.56 8.13
CA VAL A 108 12.61 -5.11 8.21
C VAL A 108 11.15 -4.78 8.47
N ILE A 109 10.91 -4.05 9.55
CA ILE A 109 9.61 -3.45 9.84
C ILE A 109 9.71 -1.93 9.73
N TYR A 110 8.59 -1.31 9.36
CA TYR A 110 8.48 0.13 9.24
C TYR A 110 7.45 0.64 10.25
N PHE A 111 7.82 1.68 10.99
CA PHE A 111 6.87 2.43 11.79
C PHE A 111 6.44 3.67 11.04
N GLN A 112 5.13 3.92 11.04
CA GLN A 112 4.52 5.14 10.55
C GLN A 112 3.69 5.73 11.69
N PHE A 113 4.14 6.88 12.18
CA PHE A 113 3.39 7.66 13.14
C PHE A 113 2.53 8.66 12.39
N LEU A 114 1.24 8.66 12.68
CA LEU A 114 0.27 9.62 12.17
C LEU A 114 -0.16 10.55 13.30
N GLY A 115 -0.19 11.85 13.00
CA GLY A 115 -0.78 12.86 13.88
C GLY A 115 -2.31 12.87 13.82
N PRO A 116 -2.96 13.77 14.59
CA PRO A 116 -4.43 13.86 14.67
C PRO A 116 -5.12 14.17 13.34
N THR A 117 -4.41 14.80 12.40
CA THR A 117 -4.89 15.13 11.05
C THR A 117 -4.50 14.08 10.01
N MET A 118 -4.04 12.89 10.44
CA MET A 118 -3.52 11.80 9.60
C MET A 118 -2.24 12.15 8.80
N GLY A 119 -1.57 13.25 9.13
CA GLY A 119 -0.25 13.57 8.59
C GLY A 119 0.84 12.67 9.17
N ILE A 120 1.80 12.25 8.34
CA ILE A 120 2.94 11.44 8.77
C ILE A 120 3.93 12.30 9.57
N ILE A 121 4.40 11.78 10.69
CA ILE A 121 5.41 12.43 11.54
C ILE A 121 6.79 11.94 11.14
N GLU A 122 7.70 12.88 10.90
CA GLU A 122 9.06 12.61 10.42
C GLU A 122 10.04 12.37 11.58
N ASP A 123 11.11 11.61 11.35
CA ASP A 123 12.21 11.42 12.31
C ASP A 123 13.29 12.46 12.07
N ASN A 124 13.24 13.58 12.80
CA ASN A 124 14.19 14.69 12.69
C ASN A 124 14.37 15.19 11.23
N ALA A 125 13.24 15.48 10.56
CA ALA A 125 13.17 15.86 9.14
C ALA A 125 13.68 14.81 8.13
N ASN A 126 13.78 13.54 8.55
CA ASN A 126 14.02 12.43 7.65
C ASN A 126 12.74 11.65 7.42
N ILE A 127 12.40 11.46 6.15
CA ILE A 127 11.34 10.56 5.71
C ILE A 127 11.95 9.36 5.02
N ILE A 128 11.35 8.19 5.24
CA ILE A 128 11.76 6.95 4.59
C ILE A 128 10.74 6.64 3.52
N SER A 129 11.17 6.73 2.25
CA SER A 129 10.32 6.39 1.10
C SER A 129 10.72 5.03 0.55
N VAL A 130 9.79 4.08 0.54
CA VAL A 130 9.98 2.73 -0.04
C VAL A 130 8.79 2.42 -0.92
N ASN A 131 9.04 2.14 -2.21
CA ASN A 131 8.02 1.82 -3.20
C ASN A 131 6.85 2.82 -3.28
N GLY A 132 7.13 4.11 -3.01
CA GLY A 132 6.11 5.18 -2.99
C GLY A 132 5.36 5.35 -1.67
N ASN A 133 5.58 4.45 -0.69
CA ASN A 133 5.06 4.60 0.66
C ASN A 133 6.03 5.39 1.53
N ILE A 134 5.49 6.23 2.42
CA ILE A 134 6.27 7.08 3.33
C ILE A 134 6.14 6.54 4.76
N TYR A 135 7.29 6.36 5.42
CA TYR A 135 7.41 5.85 6.78
C TYR A 135 8.23 6.80 7.65
N SER A 136 7.95 6.78 8.95
CA SER A 136 8.66 7.56 9.97
C SER A 136 9.98 6.90 10.37
N LYS A 137 10.02 5.56 10.42
CA LYS A 137 11.19 4.80 10.87
C LYS A 137 11.30 3.45 10.17
N ARG A 138 12.53 3.03 9.87
CA ARG A 138 12.88 1.68 9.41
C ARG A 138 13.65 0.99 10.53
N VAL A 139 13.20 -0.20 10.90
CA VAL A 139 13.81 -1.02 11.94
C VAL A 139 14.22 -2.36 11.33
N THR A 140 15.52 -2.63 11.30
CA THR A 140 16.07 -3.91 10.86
C THR A 140 16.33 -4.80 12.07
N LEU A 141 15.93 -6.06 11.99
CA LEU A 141 16.05 -7.03 13.08
C LEU A 141 16.38 -8.42 12.55
N ILE A 142 17.07 -9.21 13.38
CA ILE A 142 17.35 -10.62 13.10
C ILE A 142 16.36 -11.46 13.90
N TYR A 143 15.41 -12.08 13.21
CA TYR A 143 14.37 -12.91 13.80
C TYR A 143 14.74 -14.39 13.72
N ARG A 144 14.66 -15.09 14.86
CA ARG A 144 15.10 -16.49 15.02
C ARG A 144 13.94 -17.46 15.23
N GLY A 145 12.71 -17.06 14.89
CA GLY A 145 11.50 -17.86 15.17
C GLY A 145 11.02 -17.79 16.63
N GLU A 146 11.75 -17.10 17.51
CA GLU A 146 11.37 -16.90 18.90
C GLU A 146 10.61 -15.58 19.10
N GLU A 147 9.74 -15.54 20.09
CA GLU A 147 9.02 -14.32 20.45
C GLU A 147 10.01 -13.23 20.90
N MET A 148 9.88 -12.02 20.35
CA MET A 148 10.73 -10.90 20.72
C MET A 148 9.97 -9.58 20.71
N SER A 149 10.35 -8.67 21.60
CA SER A 149 9.80 -7.31 21.62
C SER A 149 10.78 -6.32 21.00
N VAL A 150 10.27 -5.46 20.13
CA VAL A 150 11.04 -4.48 19.37
C VAL A 150 10.46 -3.11 19.68
N CYS A 151 11.33 -2.20 20.15
CA CYS A 151 10.96 -0.82 20.42
C CYS A 151 11.99 0.11 19.78
N ASP A 152 11.52 1.15 19.10
CA ASP A 152 12.40 2.20 18.58
C ASP A 152 11.76 3.58 18.69
N PHE A 153 12.59 4.61 18.69
CA PHE A 153 12.21 5.99 18.79
C PHE A 153 12.37 6.73 17.46
N ILE A 154 11.44 7.63 17.20
CA ILE A 154 11.68 8.80 16.34
C ILE A 154 11.88 10.03 17.21
N THR A 155 12.63 10.99 16.69
CA THR A 155 12.88 12.28 17.33
C THR A 155 12.05 13.35 16.66
N VAL A 156 11.35 14.16 17.46
CA VAL A 156 10.54 15.28 16.99
C VAL A 156 11.00 16.56 17.68
N PRO A 157 10.88 17.73 17.03
CA PRO A 157 11.14 19.00 17.69
C PRO A 157 10.21 19.20 18.89
N GLU A 158 10.74 19.61 20.04
CA GLU A 158 9.91 19.89 21.22
C GLU A 158 8.88 20.97 20.88
N GLY A 159 7.62 20.72 21.27
CA GLY A 159 6.52 21.66 21.02
C GLY A 159 5.91 21.57 19.61
N SER A 160 6.39 20.69 18.73
CA SER A 160 5.81 20.51 17.39
C SER A 160 4.57 19.61 17.35
N LEU A 161 4.27 18.91 18.45
CA LEU A 161 3.12 18.01 18.54
C LEU A 161 1.92 18.72 19.17
N GLU A 162 0.74 18.45 18.63
CA GLU A 162 -0.53 18.98 19.11
C GLU A 162 -1.26 17.95 19.99
N PRO A 163 -2.12 18.38 20.93
CA PRO A 163 -3.02 17.46 21.63
C PRO A 163 -3.95 16.74 20.65
N GLY A 164 -4.15 15.44 20.83
CA GLY A 164 -5.03 14.64 19.97
C GLY A 164 -4.75 13.15 20.00
N THR A 165 -5.44 12.42 19.11
CA THR A 165 -5.23 10.99 18.90
C THR A 165 -4.17 10.79 17.83
N TYR A 166 -3.19 9.95 18.15
CA TYR A 166 -2.10 9.58 17.27
C TYR A 166 -2.22 8.09 16.94
N THR A 167 -1.75 7.71 15.77
CA THR A 167 -1.79 6.33 15.29
C THR A 167 -0.38 5.85 14.96
N LEU A 168 -0.01 4.68 15.49
CA LEU A 168 1.17 3.93 15.09
C LEU A 168 0.72 2.80 14.16
N ASN A 169 1.13 2.88 12.90
CA ASN A 169 1.02 1.78 11.95
C ASN A 169 2.36 1.05 11.83
N ILE A 170 2.31 -0.28 11.80
CA ILE A 170 3.50 -1.13 11.68
C ILE A 170 3.36 -1.97 10.42
N PHE A 171 4.34 -1.85 9.53
CA PHE A 171 4.37 -2.52 8.24
C PHE A 171 5.55 -3.49 8.15
N GLU A 172 5.37 -4.54 7.37
CA GLU A 172 6.48 -5.28 6.77
C GLU A 172 6.33 -5.12 5.26
N GLU A 173 7.34 -4.50 4.64
CA GLU A 173 7.30 -4.04 3.25
C GLU A 173 6.16 -3.03 3.00
N GLU A 174 5.10 -3.44 2.29
CA GLU A 174 3.92 -2.62 1.98
C GLU A 174 2.68 -3.09 2.76
N LYS A 175 2.79 -4.21 3.49
CA LYS A 175 1.65 -4.81 4.19
C LYS A 175 1.54 -4.25 5.61
N LEU A 176 0.39 -3.66 5.91
CA LEU A 176 0.02 -3.28 7.27
C LEU A 176 -0.17 -4.53 8.12
N LEU A 177 0.62 -4.66 9.18
CA LEU A 177 0.57 -5.79 10.10
C LEU A 177 -0.16 -5.47 11.40
N SER A 178 -0.05 -4.23 11.87
CA SER A 178 -0.66 -3.80 13.14
C SER A 178 -0.88 -2.30 13.18
N THR A 179 -1.87 -1.88 13.96
CA THR A 179 -2.24 -0.48 14.19
C THR A 179 -2.53 -0.31 15.67
N ALA A 180 -1.96 0.74 16.27
CA ALA A 180 -2.19 1.10 17.66
C ALA A 180 -2.47 2.60 17.78
N GLU A 181 -3.45 2.98 18.59
CA GLU A 181 -3.75 4.38 18.86
C GLU A 181 -3.27 4.79 20.25
N PHE A 182 -2.81 6.03 20.38
CA PHE A 182 -2.41 6.62 21.66
C PHE A 182 -2.74 8.11 21.68
N GLN A 183 -3.02 8.64 22.87
CA GLN A 183 -3.48 10.01 23.03
C GLN A 183 -2.43 10.91 23.67
N LEU A 184 -2.23 12.07 23.05
CA LEU A 184 -1.45 13.17 23.61
C LEU A 184 -2.39 14.29 24.07
N LYS A 185 -2.01 14.96 25.15
CA LYS A 185 -2.76 16.02 25.84
C LYS A 185 -2.02 17.34 25.83
#